data_AF-A0A7V3HAX8-F1
#
_entry.id   AF-A0A7V3HAX8-F1
#
_cell.length_a   1.000
_cell.length_b   1.000
_cell.length_c   1.000
_cell.angle_alpha   90.00
_cell.angle_beta   90.00
_cell.angle_gamma   90.00
#
_symmetry.space_group_name_H-M   'P 1'
#
loop_
_entity.id
_entity.type
_entity.pdbx_description
1 polymer ?
#
loop_
_entity_poly.entity_id
_entity_poly.type
_entity_poly.pdbx_seq_one_letter_code
_entity_poly.pdbx_strand_id
1 'polypeptide(L)'
;VLIDLQDLGCRIYTFITTLLYMLEAAARTGKEVWVLDRPNPAGRPIEGLKLRQGWESFVGAGPMPMRHGLTLGELGLWFVDFFKLDVAYRVIEMEGYEPDAAPGYGWPLGERTWVNPSPNAPNLWMARAYAGTVMVEGATLSEGRGTTRPLELFGAADIDARAVMAEMQKLGSHWLCGCRLREIWFEPTFHKWERQLCHGVQIHTEDPAYYDHGAFKPWRLQALAFKAIRRLYPDYELWRRFSYEYVFDKLPIDVINGSPLLREWVDDASAAPADLDALTMPDEQAWASERQKYLLY
;
A
#
# COMPACT_ATOMS: atom_id res chain seq x y z
N VAL A 1 -14.25 -8.90 -22.78
CA VAL A 1 -13.74 -7.65 -22.19
C VAL A 1 -12.25 -7.77 -22.14
N LEU A 2 -11.51 -6.78 -22.63
CA LEU A 2 -10.06 -6.75 -22.53
C LEU A 2 -9.68 -5.74 -21.43
N ILE A 3 -8.82 -6.17 -20.50
CA ILE A 3 -8.29 -5.34 -19.42
C ILE A 3 -6.79 -5.20 -19.63
N ASP A 4 -6.32 -3.96 -19.75
CA ASP A 4 -4.91 -3.62 -19.93
C ASP A 4 -4.58 -2.39 -19.07
N LEU A 5 -4.34 -2.61 -17.77
CA LEU A 5 -4.15 -1.56 -16.77
C LEU A 5 -2.89 -1.82 -15.94
N GLN A 6 -2.09 -0.77 -15.72
CA GLN A 6 -0.95 -0.83 -14.83
C GLN A 6 -1.39 -0.55 -13.38
N ASP A 7 -1.36 -1.58 -12.54
CA ASP A 7 -1.63 -1.49 -11.10
C ASP A 7 -0.36 -1.14 -10.29
N LEU A 8 -0.51 -0.90 -8.98
CA LEU A 8 0.58 -0.56 -8.05
C LEU A 8 0.96 -1.68 -7.07
N GLY A 9 0.26 -2.83 -7.05
CA GLY A 9 0.54 -3.94 -6.13
C GLY A 9 0.05 -3.71 -4.71
N CYS A 10 -1.02 -2.92 -4.55
CA CYS A 10 -1.56 -2.50 -3.27
C CYS A 10 -3.09 -2.66 -3.26
N ARG A 11 -3.64 -3.28 -2.20
CA ARG A 11 -5.07 -3.62 -2.10
C ARG A 11 -6.01 -2.45 -2.38
N ILE A 12 -5.63 -1.25 -1.95
CA ILE A 12 -6.49 -0.07 -2.00
C ILE A 12 -6.40 0.69 -3.33
N TYR A 13 -5.49 0.29 -4.24
CA TYR A 13 -5.45 0.87 -5.58
C TYR A 13 -6.60 0.28 -6.41
N THR A 14 -7.57 1.12 -6.76
CA THR A 14 -8.93 0.68 -7.14
C THR A 14 -9.02 -0.01 -8.51
N PHE A 15 -7.92 -0.16 -9.24
CA PHE A 15 -7.90 -0.97 -10.46
C PHE A 15 -8.16 -2.45 -10.18
N ILE A 16 -7.74 -2.98 -9.03
CA ILE A 16 -8.06 -4.36 -8.66
C ILE A 16 -9.55 -4.55 -8.36
N THR A 17 -10.21 -3.58 -7.72
CA THR A 17 -11.66 -3.60 -7.49
C THR A 17 -12.41 -3.45 -8.81
N THR A 18 -11.90 -2.62 -9.71
CA THR A 18 -12.44 -2.48 -11.07
C THR A 18 -12.39 -3.81 -11.81
N LEU A 19 -11.30 -4.57 -11.71
CA LEU A 19 -11.22 -5.94 -12.24
C LEU A 19 -12.31 -6.84 -11.64
N LEU A 20 -12.44 -6.88 -10.31
CA LEU A 20 -13.46 -7.69 -9.63
C LEU A 20 -14.87 -7.37 -10.16
N TYR A 21 -15.26 -6.10 -10.19
CA TYR A 21 -16.59 -5.70 -10.67
C TYR A 21 -16.81 -6.05 -12.14
N MET A 22 -15.77 -5.97 -12.98
CA MET A 22 -15.84 -6.42 -14.37
C MET A 22 -16.01 -7.93 -14.48
N LEU A 23 -15.33 -8.72 -13.63
CA LEU A 23 -15.50 -10.19 -13.59
C LEU A 23 -16.93 -10.56 -13.18
N GLU A 24 -17.48 -9.93 -12.14
CA GLU A 24 -18.86 -10.16 -11.71
C GLU A 24 -19.89 -9.78 -12.79
N ALA A 25 -19.69 -8.65 -13.47
CA ALA A 25 -20.56 -8.23 -14.56
C ALA A 25 -20.46 -9.16 -15.77
N ALA A 26 -19.25 -9.63 -16.10
CA ALA A 26 -19.02 -10.57 -17.19
C ALA A 26 -19.64 -11.94 -16.92
N ALA A 27 -19.54 -12.45 -15.68
CA ALA A 27 -20.21 -13.67 -15.22
C ALA A 27 -21.73 -13.58 -15.45
N ARG A 28 -22.36 -12.46 -15.07
CA ARG A 28 -23.81 -12.24 -15.26
C ARG A 28 -24.24 -12.12 -16.72
N THR A 29 -23.32 -11.78 -17.63
CA THR A 29 -23.65 -11.48 -19.03
C THR A 29 -23.10 -12.49 -20.02
N GLY A 30 -22.47 -13.57 -19.53
CA GLY A 30 -21.84 -14.61 -20.36
C GLY A 30 -20.71 -14.05 -21.23
N LYS A 31 -20.02 -13.00 -20.76
CA LYS A 31 -18.88 -12.41 -21.47
C LYS A 31 -17.58 -12.98 -20.91
N GLU A 32 -16.61 -13.14 -21.79
CA GLU A 32 -15.26 -13.53 -21.42
C GLU A 32 -14.43 -12.31 -21.02
N VAL A 33 -13.51 -12.47 -20.06
CA VAL A 33 -12.60 -11.42 -19.59
C VAL A 33 -11.15 -11.85 -19.83
N TRP A 34 -10.40 -11.02 -20.55
CA TRP A 34 -8.99 -11.22 -20.88
C TRP A 34 -8.17 -10.14 -20.20
N VAL A 35 -7.17 -10.51 -19.42
CA VAL A 35 -6.21 -9.57 -18.82
C VAL A 35 -4.90 -9.67 -19.60
N LEU A 36 -4.48 -8.53 -20.17
CA LEU A 36 -3.11 -8.37 -20.65
C LEU A 36 -2.25 -8.07 -19.43
N ASP A 37 -1.55 -9.08 -18.94
CA ASP A 37 -0.94 -8.97 -17.62
C ASP A 37 0.22 -7.98 -17.62
N ARG A 38 0.48 -7.41 -16.43
CA ARG A 38 1.49 -6.37 -16.25
C ARG A 38 2.31 -6.58 -14.98
N PRO A 39 3.55 -6.08 -14.95
CA PRO A 39 4.42 -6.21 -13.80
C PRO A 39 3.78 -5.59 -12.55
N ASN A 40 3.90 -6.25 -11.40
CA ASN A 40 3.56 -5.65 -10.11
C ASN A 40 4.77 -4.82 -9.62
N PRO A 41 4.68 -3.48 -9.58
CA PRO A 41 5.82 -2.63 -9.22
C PRO A 41 6.18 -2.67 -7.72
N ALA A 42 5.30 -3.19 -6.86
CA ALA A 42 5.60 -3.43 -5.45
C ALA A 42 6.24 -4.81 -5.20
N GLY A 43 6.36 -5.64 -6.23
CA GLY A 43 6.99 -6.96 -6.21
C GLY A 43 6.22 -8.02 -5.41
N ARG A 44 6.90 -9.14 -5.10
CA ARG A 44 6.33 -10.29 -4.39
C ARG A 44 6.12 -10.16 -2.87
N PRO A 45 6.76 -9.25 -2.11
CA PRO A 45 6.60 -9.23 -0.67
C PRO A 45 5.14 -9.03 -0.25
N ILE A 46 4.76 -9.75 0.80
CA ILE A 46 3.46 -9.65 1.44
C ILE A 46 3.60 -8.79 2.69
N GLU A 47 2.61 -7.94 2.93
CA GLU A 47 2.61 -7.07 4.10
C GLU A 47 1.22 -6.55 4.50
N GLY A 48 0.97 -6.52 5.81
CA GLY A 48 -0.15 -5.81 6.43
C GLY A 48 -1.37 -6.70 6.72
N LEU A 49 -2.37 -6.09 7.35
CA LEU A 49 -3.59 -6.79 7.76
C LEU A 49 -4.41 -7.26 6.56
N LYS A 50 -4.95 -8.49 6.65
CA LYS A 50 -6.01 -8.95 5.75
C LYS A 50 -7.28 -8.16 6.04
N LEU A 51 -7.99 -7.74 4.99
CA LEU A 51 -9.27 -7.06 5.15
C LEU A 51 -10.25 -7.96 5.91
N ARG A 52 -10.92 -7.42 6.93
CA ARG A 52 -11.87 -8.14 7.78
C ARG A 52 -13.28 -8.09 7.16
N GLN A 53 -14.06 -9.13 7.41
CA GLN A 53 -15.44 -9.19 6.95
C GLN A 53 -16.24 -7.97 7.43
N GLY A 54 -17.04 -7.38 6.55
CA GLY A 54 -17.81 -6.15 6.79
C GLY A 54 -17.01 -4.86 6.55
N TRP A 55 -15.73 -4.96 6.17
CA TRP A 55 -14.88 -3.84 5.78
C TRP A 55 -14.62 -3.75 4.27
N GLU A 56 -15.28 -4.60 3.49
CA GLU A 56 -15.28 -4.52 2.03
C GLU A 56 -15.82 -3.15 1.58
N SER A 57 -15.17 -2.58 0.56
CA SER A 57 -15.51 -1.27 -0.01
C SER A 57 -14.88 -1.13 -1.39
N PHE A 58 -15.04 0.02 -2.05
CA PHE A 58 -14.40 0.25 -3.36
C PHE A 58 -12.86 0.21 -3.30
N VAL A 59 -12.27 0.50 -2.14
CA VAL A 59 -10.82 0.38 -1.87
C VAL A 59 -10.46 -0.94 -1.16
N GLY A 60 -11.39 -1.88 -1.05
CA GLY A 60 -11.21 -3.12 -0.31
C GLY A 60 -11.97 -4.26 -0.98
N ALA A 61 -11.46 -4.71 -2.12
CA ALA A 61 -12.13 -5.69 -2.99
C ALA A 61 -12.31 -7.09 -2.37
N GLY A 62 -11.49 -7.45 -1.39
CA GLY A 62 -11.57 -8.75 -0.75
C GLY A 62 -10.50 -8.93 0.32
N PRO A 63 -10.52 -10.08 1.02
CA PRO A 63 -9.66 -10.33 2.17
C PRO A 63 -8.25 -10.72 1.71
N MET A 64 -7.47 -9.71 1.31
CA MET A 64 -6.02 -9.80 1.05
C MET A 64 -5.24 -8.80 1.91
N PRO A 65 -3.93 -9.03 2.17
CA PRO A 65 -3.05 -8.06 2.83
C PRO A 65 -2.90 -6.75 2.02
N MET A 66 -2.36 -5.71 2.64
CA MET A 66 -2.12 -4.41 1.98
C MET A 66 -1.21 -4.56 0.76
N ARG A 67 -0.07 -5.26 0.92
CA ARG A 67 0.76 -5.76 -0.18
C ARG A 67 0.43 -7.23 -0.40
N HIS A 68 -0.19 -7.53 -1.54
CA HIS A 68 -0.65 -8.88 -1.87
C HIS A 68 0.39 -9.65 -2.70
N GLY A 69 1.27 -8.95 -3.43
CA GLY A 69 2.35 -9.50 -4.24
C GLY A 69 1.93 -10.42 -5.39
N LEU A 70 0.76 -10.12 -5.97
CA LEU A 70 0.24 -10.75 -7.18
C LEU A 70 0.20 -9.73 -8.32
N THR A 71 0.31 -10.16 -9.57
CA THR A 71 -0.03 -9.33 -10.73
C THR A 71 -1.54 -9.14 -10.83
N LEU A 72 -1.99 -8.26 -11.74
CA LEU A 72 -3.42 -8.04 -11.96
C LEU A 72 -4.09 -9.30 -12.55
N GLY A 73 -3.38 -10.04 -13.41
CA GLY A 73 -3.83 -11.33 -13.95
C GLY A 73 -3.97 -12.41 -12.87
N GLU A 74 -2.95 -12.56 -12.03
CA GLU A 74 -2.97 -13.53 -10.92
C GLU A 74 -4.08 -13.19 -9.89
N LEU A 75 -4.32 -11.90 -9.62
CA LEU A 75 -5.45 -11.45 -8.79
C LEU A 75 -6.81 -11.82 -9.41
N GLY A 76 -6.94 -11.75 -10.74
CA GLY A 76 -8.17 -12.16 -11.41
C GLY A 76 -8.46 -13.65 -11.23
N LEU A 77 -7.43 -14.51 -11.31
CA LEU A 77 -7.57 -15.94 -10.99
C LEU A 77 -8.04 -16.13 -9.54
N TRP A 78 -7.45 -15.40 -8.60
CA TRP A 78 -7.87 -15.44 -7.20
C TRP A 78 -9.32 -14.98 -7.01
N PHE A 79 -9.74 -13.88 -7.63
CA PHE A 79 -11.11 -13.38 -7.54
C PHE A 79 -12.13 -14.41 -8.07
N VAL A 80 -11.86 -15.02 -9.22
CA VAL A 80 -12.74 -16.04 -9.82
C VAL A 80 -12.92 -17.23 -8.87
N ASP A 81 -11.82 -17.76 -8.30
CA ASP A 81 -11.92 -18.89 -7.36
C ASP A 81 -12.55 -18.50 -6.02
N PHE A 82 -12.13 -17.36 -5.43
CA PHE A 82 -12.59 -16.93 -4.11
C PHE A 82 -14.10 -16.62 -4.10
N PHE A 83 -14.57 -15.86 -5.10
CA PHE A 83 -15.98 -15.48 -5.24
C PHE A 83 -16.83 -16.50 -6.01
N LYS A 84 -16.24 -17.61 -6.46
CA LYS A 84 -16.92 -18.69 -7.22
C LYS A 84 -17.65 -18.14 -8.45
N LEU A 85 -16.97 -17.28 -9.20
CA LEU A 85 -17.54 -16.64 -10.39
C LEU A 85 -17.57 -17.62 -11.57
N ASP A 86 -18.76 -17.83 -12.14
CA ASP A 86 -18.91 -18.54 -13.41
C ASP A 86 -18.62 -17.59 -14.58
N VAL A 87 -17.33 -17.39 -14.86
CA VAL A 87 -16.85 -16.49 -15.91
C VAL A 87 -15.70 -17.14 -16.67
N ALA A 88 -15.76 -17.10 -18.00
CA ALA A 88 -14.60 -17.44 -18.81
C ALA A 88 -13.53 -16.35 -18.61
N TYR A 89 -12.42 -16.73 -18.00
CA TYR A 89 -11.32 -15.83 -17.63
C TYR A 89 -10.01 -16.32 -18.24
N ARG A 90 -9.28 -15.39 -18.86
CA ARG A 90 -7.99 -15.67 -19.48
C ARG A 90 -6.97 -14.61 -19.11
N VAL A 91 -5.78 -15.07 -18.71
CA VAL A 91 -4.60 -14.21 -18.59
C VAL A 91 -3.75 -14.37 -19.84
N ILE A 92 -3.31 -13.26 -20.40
CA ILE A 92 -2.24 -13.23 -21.40
C ILE A 92 -0.96 -12.93 -20.61
N GLU A 93 -0.22 -14.01 -20.33
CA GLU A 93 1.00 -13.99 -19.52
C GLU A 93 2.12 -13.17 -20.17
N MET A 94 2.94 -12.54 -19.34
CA MET A 94 4.16 -11.86 -19.78
C MET A 94 5.26 -12.88 -20.08
N GLU A 95 6.00 -12.67 -21.16
CA GLU A 95 7.19 -13.47 -21.46
C GLU A 95 8.42 -12.91 -20.73
N GLY A 96 9.18 -13.77 -20.06
CA GLY A 96 10.45 -13.41 -19.40
C GLY A 96 10.31 -12.50 -18.18
N TYR A 97 9.13 -12.41 -17.59
CA TYR A 97 8.92 -11.61 -16.38
C TYR A 97 9.47 -12.34 -15.15
N GLU A 98 10.53 -11.79 -14.57
CA GLU A 98 11.20 -12.32 -13.37
C GLU A 98 10.91 -11.38 -12.17
N PRO A 99 9.86 -11.63 -11.37
CA PRO A 99 9.40 -10.69 -10.36
C PRO A 99 10.39 -10.51 -9.19
N ASP A 100 11.25 -11.50 -8.95
CA ASP A 100 12.27 -11.45 -7.88
C ASP A 100 13.65 -10.97 -8.37
N ALA A 101 13.80 -10.65 -9.67
CA ALA A 101 15.09 -10.24 -10.22
C ALA A 101 15.46 -8.79 -9.88
N ALA A 102 16.70 -8.60 -9.45
CA ALA A 102 17.34 -7.29 -9.34
C ALA A 102 17.62 -6.69 -10.74
N PRO A 103 17.75 -5.35 -10.87
CA PRO A 103 17.57 -4.32 -9.83
C PRO A 103 16.10 -3.89 -9.65
N GLY A 104 15.21 -4.49 -10.45
CA GLY A 104 13.83 -4.06 -10.63
C GLY A 104 12.89 -4.48 -9.52
N TYR A 105 12.97 -5.74 -9.10
CA TYR A 105 12.11 -6.39 -8.12
C TYR A 105 10.62 -6.09 -8.38
N GLY A 106 10.06 -6.82 -9.34
CA GLY A 106 8.68 -6.65 -9.79
C GLY A 106 8.50 -5.66 -10.94
N TRP A 107 9.42 -4.71 -11.14
CA TRP A 107 9.41 -3.80 -12.29
C TRP A 107 10.64 -4.00 -13.19
N PRO A 108 10.52 -4.21 -14.51
CA PRO A 108 11.65 -4.37 -15.43
C PRO A 108 12.36 -3.03 -15.67
N LEU A 109 13.17 -2.62 -14.69
CA LEU A 109 13.84 -1.33 -14.63
C LEU A 109 14.89 -1.19 -15.74
N GLY A 110 14.81 -0.09 -16.51
CA GLY A 110 15.67 0.12 -17.68
C GLY A 110 15.14 -0.47 -18.98
N GLU A 111 14.15 -1.37 -18.90
CA GLU A 111 13.53 -2.01 -20.06
C GLU A 111 12.12 -1.48 -20.34
N ARG A 112 11.38 -1.10 -19.28
CA ARG A 112 10.02 -0.54 -19.39
C ARG A 112 9.94 0.87 -18.84
N THR A 113 9.41 1.77 -19.66
CA THR A 113 9.12 3.16 -19.28
C THR A 113 8.00 3.20 -18.23
N TRP A 114 8.21 3.99 -17.17
CA TRP A 114 7.17 4.31 -16.22
C TRP A 114 6.20 5.32 -16.82
N VAL A 115 4.92 4.95 -16.88
CA VAL A 115 3.82 5.86 -17.21
C VAL A 115 2.93 5.94 -15.99
N ASN A 116 2.71 7.15 -15.48
CA ASN A 116 1.96 7.38 -14.26
C ASN A 116 0.55 6.75 -14.36
N PRO A 117 0.22 5.72 -13.55
CA PRO A 117 -1.12 5.14 -13.56
C PRO A 117 -2.14 6.10 -12.92
N SER A 118 -1.68 7.07 -12.11
CA SER A 118 -2.46 8.21 -11.63
C SER A 118 -1.57 9.46 -11.48
N PRO A 119 -2.13 10.68 -11.40
CA PRO A 119 -1.32 11.92 -11.39
C PRO A 119 -0.25 11.99 -10.30
N ASN A 120 -0.52 11.43 -9.12
CA ASN A 120 0.40 11.41 -7.99
C ASN A 120 1.18 10.08 -7.89
N ALA A 121 1.22 9.28 -8.96
CA ALA A 121 2.00 8.07 -9.05
C ALA A 121 3.22 8.23 -9.99
N PRO A 122 4.20 9.09 -9.66
CA PRO A 122 5.19 9.61 -10.61
C PRO A 122 6.32 8.65 -10.97
N ASN A 123 6.59 7.63 -10.16
CA ASN A 123 7.74 6.74 -10.35
C ASN A 123 7.59 5.43 -9.56
N LEU A 124 8.54 4.50 -9.79
CA LEU A 124 8.63 3.21 -9.11
C LEU A 124 8.85 3.32 -7.60
N TRP A 125 9.60 4.32 -7.14
CA TRP A 125 9.94 4.48 -5.71
C TRP A 125 8.71 4.83 -4.88
N MET A 126 7.85 5.68 -5.43
CA MET A 126 6.51 5.93 -4.92
C MET A 126 5.70 4.64 -4.86
N ALA A 127 5.71 3.83 -5.93
CA ALA A 127 4.93 2.58 -5.96
C ALA A 127 5.39 1.59 -4.88
N ARG A 128 6.70 1.51 -4.62
CA ARG A 128 7.27 0.73 -3.53
C ARG A 128 6.80 1.24 -2.17
N ALA A 129 6.76 2.56 -1.95
CA ALA A 129 6.35 3.17 -0.68
C ALA A 129 4.82 3.21 -0.46
N TYR A 130 4.04 3.10 -1.53
CA TYR A 130 2.61 3.41 -1.56
C TYR A 130 1.79 2.67 -0.52
N ALA A 131 2.04 1.37 -0.31
CA ALA A 131 1.32 0.56 0.70
C ALA A 131 1.47 1.09 2.14
N GLY A 132 2.50 1.87 2.40
CA GLY A 132 2.67 2.64 3.63
C GLY A 132 2.07 4.04 3.50
N THR A 133 2.60 4.84 2.59
CA THR A 133 2.33 6.29 2.50
C THR A 133 0.87 6.61 2.20
N VAL A 134 0.12 5.71 1.57
CA VAL A 134 -1.32 5.92 1.35
C VAL A 134 -2.14 5.90 2.63
N MET A 135 -1.67 5.22 3.69
CA MET A 135 -2.37 5.24 4.98
C MET A 135 -2.44 6.66 5.56
N VAL A 136 -1.51 7.53 5.15
CA VAL A 136 -1.48 8.93 5.56
C VAL A 136 -2.71 9.68 5.03
N GLU A 137 -3.41 9.21 3.99
CA GLU A 137 -4.69 9.81 3.56
C GLU A 137 -5.72 9.82 4.70
N GLY A 138 -5.72 8.79 5.55
CA GLY A 138 -6.56 8.71 6.75
C GLY A 138 -6.04 9.50 7.96
N ALA A 139 -4.88 10.13 7.83
CA ALA A 139 -4.24 10.91 8.89
C ALA A 139 -4.08 12.40 8.52
N THR A 140 -3.90 13.25 9.52
CA THR A 140 -3.78 14.71 9.37
C THR A 140 -2.44 15.15 8.78
N LEU A 141 -1.41 14.29 8.83
CA LEU A 141 -0.12 14.52 8.16
C LEU A 141 -0.28 14.66 6.64
N SER A 142 0.59 15.41 5.97
CA SER A 142 0.74 15.39 4.52
C SER A 142 1.56 14.20 4.06
N GLU A 143 1.11 13.52 3.01
CA GLU A 143 1.81 12.48 2.25
C GLU A 143 2.60 13.05 1.05
N GLY A 144 2.78 14.37 0.99
CA GLY A 144 3.55 15.04 -0.05
C GLY A 144 2.78 15.33 -1.34
N ARG A 145 1.46 15.08 -1.42
CA ARG A 145 0.63 15.68 -2.48
C ARG A 145 0.79 17.20 -2.43
N GLY A 146 0.90 17.85 -3.59
CA GLY A 146 1.29 19.26 -3.67
C GLY A 146 2.80 19.50 -3.79
N THR A 147 3.61 18.45 -3.85
CA THR A 147 5.07 18.53 -4.04
C THR A 147 5.53 17.75 -5.28
N THR A 148 6.84 17.72 -5.53
CA THR A 148 7.47 16.91 -6.58
C THR A 148 7.75 15.45 -6.16
N ARG A 149 7.44 15.08 -4.91
CA ARG A 149 7.66 13.75 -4.32
C ARG A 149 6.41 13.23 -3.59
N PRO A 150 5.23 13.21 -4.22
CA PRO A 150 4.02 12.70 -3.57
C PRO A 150 4.16 11.22 -3.25
N LEU A 151 3.62 10.80 -2.10
CA LEU A 151 3.57 9.41 -1.64
C LEU A 151 4.96 8.75 -1.47
N GLU A 152 6.02 9.54 -1.42
CA GLU A 152 7.39 9.14 -1.06
C GLU A 152 7.81 9.71 0.31
N LEU A 153 6.91 10.44 0.98
CA LEU A 153 7.21 11.15 2.22
C LEU A 153 5.96 11.29 3.11
N PHE A 154 6.19 11.64 4.37
CA PHE A 154 5.14 12.11 5.27
C PHE A 154 5.65 13.26 6.17
N GLY A 155 4.77 14.15 6.62
CA GLY A 155 5.11 15.22 7.55
C GLY A 155 3.95 16.17 7.86
N ALA A 156 4.17 17.12 8.75
CA ALA A 156 3.20 18.16 9.10
C ALA A 156 3.93 19.44 9.52
N ALA A 157 3.23 20.57 9.58
CA ALA A 157 3.84 21.84 10.01
C ALA A 157 4.02 21.93 11.54
N ASP A 158 3.39 21.03 12.29
CA ASP A 158 3.30 21.05 13.75
C ASP A 158 3.94 19.83 14.43
N ILE A 159 4.83 19.11 13.73
CA ILE A 159 5.62 18.01 14.30
C ILE A 159 7.12 18.25 14.12
N ASP A 160 7.92 17.69 15.02
CA ASP A 160 9.36 17.49 14.83
C ASP A 160 9.63 16.11 14.22
N ALA A 161 9.94 16.07 12.92
CA ALA A 161 10.22 14.84 12.19
C ALA A 161 11.50 14.14 12.67
N ARG A 162 12.48 14.87 13.20
CA ARG A 162 13.70 14.27 13.76
C ARG A 162 13.38 13.55 15.06
N ALA A 163 12.54 14.13 15.91
CA ALA A 163 12.05 13.46 17.11
C ALA A 163 11.23 12.21 16.76
N VAL A 164 10.35 12.31 15.74
CA VAL A 164 9.57 11.16 15.24
C VAL A 164 10.49 10.04 14.74
N MET A 165 11.48 10.34 13.90
CA MET A 165 12.46 9.34 13.41
C MET A 165 13.24 8.68 14.57
N ALA A 166 13.67 9.47 15.55
CA ALA A 166 14.38 8.95 16.72
C ALA A 166 13.49 8.01 17.55
N GLU A 167 12.20 8.32 17.68
CA GLU A 167 11.24 7.49 18.38
C GLU A 167 10.90 6.20 17.62
N MET A 168 10.76 6.28 16.28
CA MET A 168 10.62 5.10 15.41
C MET A 168 11.83 4.16 15.58
N GLN A 169 13.05 4.71 15.59
CA GLN A 169 14.28 3.92 15.77
C GLN A 169 14.31 3.19 17.12
N LYS A 170 13.80 3.79 18.20
CA LYS A 170 13.72 3.16 19.53
C LYS A 170 12.67 2.06 19.58
N LEU A 171 11.52 2.28 18.94
CA LEU A 171 10.37 1.37 19.00
C LEU A 171 10.58 0.11 18.18
N GLY A 172 11.05 0.25 16.93
CA GLY A 172 11.01 -0.85 15.96
C GLY A 172 12.01 -0.67 14.83
N SER A 173 13.30 -0.54 15.15
CA SER A 173 14.38 -0.32 14.17
C SER A 173 14.38 -1.32 13.00
N HIS A 174 14.00 -2.58 13.26
CA HIS A 174 13.95 -3.62 12.22
C HIS A 174 12.88 -3.37 11.14
N TRP A 175 11.80 -2.63 11.43
CA TRP A 175 10.80 -2.21 10.44
C TRP A 175 11.28 -1.04 9.56
N LEU A 176 12.43 -0.43 9.88
CA LEU A 176 13.03 0.67 9.13
C LEU A 176 14.08 0.18 8.11
N CYS A 177 14.31 -1.13 8.04
CA CYS A 177 15.26 -1.75 7.11
C CYS A 177 14.78 -1.67 5.64
N GLY A 178 15.72 -1.85 4.72
CA GLY A 178 15.46 -1.90 3.28
C GLY A 178 15.11 -0.56 2.61
N CYS A 179 15.30 0.56 3.30
CA CYS A 179 15.19 1.90 2.75
C CYS A 179 16.14 2.87 3.46
N ARG A 180 16.23 4.10 2.95
CA ARG A 180 16.86 5.22 3.66
C ARG A 180 15.83 6.27 4.02
N LEU A 181 15.70 6.54 5.32
CA LEU A 181 14.90 7.66 5.81
C LEU A 181 15.74 8.95 5.84
N ARG A 182 15.16 10.04 5.37
CA ARG A 182 15.82 11.35 5.32
C ARG A 182 14.89 12.44 5.86
N GLU A 183 15.38 13.21 6.81
CA GLU A 183 14.75 14.44 7.27
C GLU A 183 14.62 15.45 6.12
N ILE A 184 13.45 16.07 6.00
CA ILE A 184 13.15 17.05 4.94
C ILE A 184 12.21 18.14 5.46
N TRP A 185 12.30 19.32 4.85
CA TRP A 185 11.26 20.34 4.91
C TRP A 185 10.62 20.49 3.53
N PHE A 186 9.30 20.60 3.50
CA PHE A 186 8.55 20.74 2.25
C PHE A 186 7.30 21.60 2.47
N GLU A 187 6.85 22.27 1.42
CA GLU A 187 5.65 23.08 1.43
C GLU A 187 4.71 22.62 0.31
N PRO A 188 3.58 21.95 0.62
CA PRO A 188 2.60 21.55 -0.37
C PRO A 188 1.96 22.76 -1.07
N THR A 189 1.83 22.70 -2.39
CA THR A 189 1.12 23.72 -3.19
C THR A 189 -0.40 23.52 -3.23
N PHE A 190 -0.88 22.35 -2.81
CA PHE A 190 -2.29 22.01 -2.63
C PHE A 190 -2.42 20.86 -1.62
N HIS A 191 -3.64 20.52 -1.22
CA HIS A 191 -3.96 19.44 -0.26
C HIS A 191 -3.57 19.76 1.19
N LYS A 192 -3.33 18.73 2.01
CA LYS A 192 -3.01 18.87 3.44
C LYS A 192 -1.76 19.73 3.62
N TRP A 193 -1.86 20.67 4.57
CA TRP A 193 -0.80 21.64 4.90
C TRP A 193 -0.38 22.55 3.73
N GLU A 194 -1.31 22.85 2.80
CA GLU A 194 -1.07 23.80 1.71
C GLU A 194 -0.45 25.11 2.23
N ARG A 195 0.67 25.52 1.60
CA ARG A 195 1.44 26.75 1.89
C ARG A 195 1.95 26.84 3.33
N GLN A 196 2.09 25.71 4.01
CA GLN A 196 2.71 25.63 5.32
C GLN A 196 3.99 24.80 5.23
N LEU A 197 5.07 25.32 5.82
CA LEU A 197 6.34 24.62 5.90
C LEU A 197 6.20 23.40 6.81
N CYS A 198 6.13 22.22 6.21
CA CYS A 198 6.09 20.94 6.92
C CYS A 198 7.50 20.46 7.23
N HIS A 199 7.68 19.89 8.42
CA HIS A 199 8.84 19.08 8.76
C HIS A 199 8.43 17.61 8.61
N GLY A 200 9.24 16.83 7.90
CA GLY A 200 8.86 15.46 7.56
C GLY A 200 10.03 14.53 7.26
N VAL A 201 9.65 13.35 6.80
CA VAL A 201 10.53 12.23 6.50
C VAL A 201 10.28 11.79 5.05
N GLN A 202 11.32 11.80 4.23
CA GLN A 202 11.31 11.17 2.91
C GLN A 202 11.84 9.73 3.01
N ILE A 203 11.18 8.82 2.29
CA ILE A 203 11.53 7.40 2.18
C ILE A 203 12.21 7.19 0.82
N HIS A 204 13.50 6.85 0.85
CA HIS A 204 14.27 6.55 -0.35
C HIS A 204 14.34 5.03 -0.59
N THR A 205 14.00 4.62 -1.81
CA THR A 205 14.04 3.22 -2.28
C THR A 205 14.73 3.06 -3.65
N GLU A 206 15.35 4.14 -4.14
CA GLU A 206 15.95 4.22 -5.48
C GLU A 206 17.40 3.75 -5.55
N ASP A 207 18.15 3.83 -4.45
CA ASP A 207 19.57 3.50 -4.42
C ASP A 207 19.78 2.05 -3.97
N PRO A 208 20.40 1.20 -4.81
CA PRO A 208 20.73 -0.17 -4.44
C PRO A 208 21.65 -0.29 -3.22
N ALA A 209 22.35 0.78 -2.82
CA ALA A 209 23.23 0.75 -1.65
C ALA A 209 22.47 0.59 -0.31
N TYR A 210 21.18 0.93 -0.27
CA TYR A 210 20.36 0.82 0.94
C TYR A 210 18.98 0.19 0.70
N TYR A 211 18.55 0.03 -0.55
CA TYR A 211 17.30 -0.64 -0.85
C TYR A 211 17.46 -2.17 -0.80
N ASP A 212 16.73 -2.79 0.11
CA ASP A 212 16.56 -4.25 0.19
C ASP A 212 15.07 -4.55 0.03
N HIS A 213 14.73 -5.19 -1.08
CA HIS A 213 13.35 -5.47 -1.45
C HIS A 213 12.61 -6.38 -0.46
N GLY A 214 13.31 -7.38 0.10
CA GLY A 214 12.72 -8.33 1.04
C GLY A 214 12.56 -7.73 2.44
N ALA A 215 13.52 -6.89 2.85
CA ALA A 215 13.50 -6.22 4.15
C ALA A 215 12.61 -4.97 4.18
N PHE A 216 12.30 -4.34 3.03
CA PHE A 216 11.49 -3.13 3.00
C PHE A 216 10.02 -3.40 3.30
N LYS A 217 9.54 -2.81 4.40
CA LYS A 217 8.20 -2.97 4.97
C LYS A 217 7.47 -1.62 5.10
N PRO A 218 7.02 -0.99 3.98
CA PRO A 218 6.41 0.34 3.97
C PRO A 218 5.16 0.45 4.86
N TRP A 219 4.32 -0.59 4.93
CA TRP A 219 3.12 -0.55 5.77
C TRP A 219 3.50 -0.49 7.26
N ARG A 220 4.43 -1.35 7.70
CA ARG A 220 4.96 -1.33 9.07
C ARG A 220 5.73 -0.05 9.37
N LEU A 221 6.50 0.47 8.43
CA LEU A 221 7.23 1.73 8.57
C LEU A 221 6.28 2.89 8.85
N GLN A 222 5.20 3.02 8.07
CA GLN A 222 4.22 4.08 8.29
C GLN A 222 3.36 3.85 9.54
N ALA A 223 3.04 2.59 9.88
CA ALA A 223 2.40 2.25 11.16
C ALA A 223 3.27 2.69 12.36
N LEU A 224 4.58 2.47 12.28
CA LEU A 224 5.54 2.89 13.29
C LEU A 224 5.64 4.41 13.40
N ALA A 225 5.56 5.14 12.28
CA ALA A 225 5.51 6.58 12.29
C ALA A 225 4.26 7.10 13.02
N PHE A 226 3.07 6.53 12.75
CA PHE A 226 1.85 6.87 13.49
C PHE A 226 1.99 6.58 14.99
N LYS A 227 2.57 5.44 15.36
CA LYS A 227 2.83 5.09 16.76
C LYS A 227 3.80 6.06 17.44
N ALA A 228 4.89 6.40 16.78
CA ALA A 228 5.88 7.35 17.27
C ALA A 228 5.26 8.74 17.50
N ILE A 229 4.45 9.22 16.55
CA ILE A 229 3.71 10.48 16.69
C ILE A 229 2.74 10.41 17.86
N ARG A 230 1.94 9.34 18.00
CA ARG A 230 1.02 9.18 19.13
C ARG A 230 1.74 9.16 20.47
N ARG A 231 2.96 8.60 20.57
CA ARG A 231 3.75 8.62 21.81
C ARG A 231 4.32 9.99 22.14
N LEU A 232 4.79 10.73 21.13
CA LEU A 232 5.36 12.06 21.29
C LEU A 232 4.28 13.13 21.55
N TYR A 233 3.12 12.95 20.94
CA TYR A 233 1.99 13.87 21.00
C TYR A 233 0.69 13.10 21.33
N PRO A 234 0.47 12.71 22.60
CA PRO A 234 -0.67 11.86 23.00
C PRO A 234 -2.03 12.41 22.58
N ASP A 235 -2.21 13.74 22.68
CA ASP A 235 -3.47 14.43 22.37
C ASP A 235 -3.58 14.90 20.91
N TYR A 236 -2.61 14.58 20.06
CA TYR A 236 -2.61 15.00 18.65
C TYR A 236 -3.82 14.44 17.91
N GLU A 237 -4.53 15.29 17.17
CA GLU A 237 -5.59 14.85 16.28
C GLU A 237 -4.98 14.19 15.04
N LEU A 238 -4.61 12.92 15.19
CA LEU A 238 -3.91 12.17 14.15
C LEU A 238 -4.84 11.73 13.02
N TRP A 239 -6.08 11.33 13.34
CA TRP A 239 -6.98 10.68 12.39
C TRP A 239 -7.97 11.65 11.79
N ARG A 240 -8.07 11.67 10.45
CA ARG A 240 -9.02 12.53 9.74
C ARG A 240 -10.42 11.93 9.77
N ARG A 241 -11.43 12.80 9.80
CA ARG A 241 -12.85 12.42 9.68
C ARG A 241 -13.43 13.05 8.42
N PHE A 242 -13.61 12.24 7.39
CA PHE A 242 -14.26 12.61 6.14
C PHE A 242 -14.76 11.36 5.43
N SER A 243 -15.67 11.53 4.47
CA SER A 243 -16.12 10.43 3.63
C SER A 243 -14.98 9.96 2.71
N TYR A 244 -14.69 8.68 2.70
CA TYR A 244 -13.59 8.10 1.92
C TYR A 244 -14.12 7.10 0.91
N GLU A 245 -13.99 7.39 -0.38
CA GLU A 245 -14.33 6.47 -1.49
C GLU A 245 -15.70 5.79 -1.30
N TYR A 246 -16.75 6.61 -1.19
CA TYR A 246 -18.15 6.20 -1.00
C TYR A 246 -18.47 5.52 0.35
N VAL A 247 -17.55 5.56 1.31
CA VAL A 247 -17.80 5.17 2.71
C VAL A 247 -17.99 6.44 3.55
N PHE A 248 -19.13 6.53 4.24
CA PHE A 248 -19.58 7.77 4.90
C PHE A 248 -19.60 7.67 6.43
N ASP A 249 -19.57 6.46 6.98
CA ASP A 249 -19.85 6.13 8.38
C ASP A 249 -18.64 5.55 9.13
N LYS A 250 -17.49 5.45 8.46
CA LYS A 250 -16.25 4.86 9.01
C LYS A 250 -15.09 5.84 8.93
N LEU A 251 -14.11 5.66 9.81
CA LEU A 251 -12.86 6.41 9.71
C LEU A 251 -12.06 5.96 8.47
N PRO A 252 -11.56 6.90 7.64
CA PRO A 252 -10.75 6.58 6.47
C PRO A 252 -9.57 5.64 6.76
N ILE A 253 -8.86 5.84 7.89
CA ILE A 253 -7.73 4.97 8.26
C ILE A 253 -8.16 3.51 8.45
N ASP A 254 -9.35 3.28 8.99
CA ASP A 254 -9.89 1.94 9.22
C ASP A 254 -10.39 1.32 7.90
N VAL A 255 -10.95 2.13 7.00
CA VAL A 255 -11.34 1.71 5.63
C VAL A 255 -10.10 1.29 4.82
N ILE A 256 -9.06 2.12 4.81
CA ILE A 256 -7.79 1.83 4.12
C ILE A 256 -7.18 0.51 4.63
N ASN A 257 -7.17 0.30 5.95
CA ASN A 257 -6.60 -0.89 6.55
C ASN A 257 -7.56 -2.09 6.60
N GLY A 258 -8.82 -1.92 6.21
CA GLY A 258 -9.81 -2.98 6.17
C GLY A 258 -10.21 -3.50 7.56
N SER A 259 -9.97 -2.70 8.62
CA SER A 259 -10.34 -2.95 10.02
C SER A 259 -9.87 -1.80 10.92
N PRO A 260 -10.36 -1.68 12.17
CA PRO A 260 -9.85 -0.68 13.11
C PRO A 260 -8.54 -1.11 13.81
N LEU A 261 -8.07 -2.34 13.59
CA LEU A 261 -7.00 -2.97 14.38
C LEU A 261 -5.69 -2.17 14.35
N LEU A 262 -5.31 -1.61 13.19
CA LEU A 262 -4.11 -0.76 13.11
C LEU A 262 -4.27 0.50 13.97
N ARG A 263 -5.40 1.19 13.85
CA ARG A 263 -5.67 2.43 14.59
C ARG A 263 -5.70 2.16 16.09
N GLU A 264 -6.39 1.10 16.51
CA GLU A 264 -6.44 0.67 17.91
C GLU A 264 -5.06 0.35 18.47
N TRP A 265 -4.21 -0.33 17.69
CA TRP A 265 -2.80 -0.57 18.08
C TRP A 265 -1.97 0.72 18.18
N VAL A 266 -2.19 1.68 17.27
CA VAL A 266 -1.51 2.99 17.34
C VAL A 266 -1.93 3.74 18.60
N ASP A 267 -3.23 3.82 18.87
CA ASP A 267 -3.82 4.62 19.95
C ASP A 267 -3.64 3.97 21.34
N ASP A 268 -3.44 2.66 21.44
CA ASP A 268 -3.10 1.99 22.70
C ASP A 268 -1.68 2.33 23.15
N ALA A 269 -1.53 3.12 24.22
CA ALA A 269 -0.21 3.53 24.73
C ALA A 269 0.68 2.36 25.19
N SER A 270 0.10 1.20 25.50
CA SER A 270 0.82 0.01 25.98
C SER A 270 1.27 -0.93 24.85
N ALA A 271 0.64 -0.85 23.67
CA ALA A 271 0.93 -1.74 22.56
C ALA A 271 2.33 -1.48 21.96
N ALA A 272 3.05 -2.56 21.66
CA ALA A 272 4.37 -2.60 21.08
C ALA A 272 4.35 -3.17 19.64
N PRO A 273 5.40 -2.97 18.82
CA PRO A 273 5.47 -3.54 17.47
C PRO A 273 5.17 -5.05 17.38
N ALA A 274 5.64 -5.83 18.37
CA ALA A 274 5.38 -7.27 18.43
C ALA A 274 3.88 -7.62 18.50
N ASP A 275 3.04 -6.77 19.09
CA ASP A 275 1.59 -7.00 19.17
C ASP A 275 0.93 -6.84 17.79
N LEU A 276 1.41 -5.91 16.96
CA LEU A 276 0.94 -5.76 15.58
C LEU A 276 1.44 -6.90 14.69
N ASP A 277 2.68 -7.37 14.90
CA ASP A 277 3.19 -8.56 14.22
C ASP A 277 2.40 -9.82 14.59
N ALA A 278 1.99 -9.98 15.86
CA ALA A 278 1.13 -11.07 16.28
C ALA A 278 -0.24 -11.08 15.58
N LEU A 279 -0.77 -9.90 15.21
CA LEU A 279 -2.00 -9.76 14.44
C LEU A 279 -1.81 -10.01 12.93
N THR A 280 -0.68 -9.57 12.38
CA THR A 280 -0.44 -9.53 10.92
C THR A 280 0.24 -10.77 10.37
N MET A 281 1.22 -11.34 11.09
CA MET A 281 1.97 -12.50 10.59
C MET A 281 1.08 -13.72 10.26
N PRO A 282 0.03 -14.05 11.04
CA PRO A 282 -0.88 -15.14 10.65
C PRO A 282 -1.62 -14.86 9.35
N ASP A 283 -2.09 -13.62 9.14
CA ASP A 283 -2.75 -13.19 7.90
C ASP A 283 -1.79 -13.28 6.70
N GLU A 284 -0.55 -12.81 6.89
CA GLU A 284 0.50 -12.82 5.86
C GLU A 284 0.92 -14.24 5.47
N GLN A 285 1.09 -15.14 6.45
CA GLN A 285 1.42 -16.56 6.22
C GLN A 285 0.29 -17.30 5.53
N ALA A 286 -0.96 -17.10 5.98
CA ALA A 286 -2.12 -17.71 5.35
C ALA A 286 -2.25 -17.25 3.88
N TRP A 287 -2.07 -15.94 3.63
CA TRP A 287 -2.06 -15.40 2.27
C TRP A 287 -0.90 -15.94 1.43
N ALA A 288 0.29 -16.06 2.00
CA ALA A 288 1.46 -16.60 1.32
C ALA A 288 1.23 -18.03 0.81
N SER A 289 0.56 -18.87 1.61
CA SER A 289 0.14 -20.22 1.20
C SER A 289 -1.02 -20.19 0.20
N GLU A 290 -2.05 -19.39 0.47
CA GLU A 290 -3.25 -19.27 -0.37
C GLU A 290 -2.91 -18.84 -1.80
N ARG A 291 -2.01 -17.86 -1.96
CA ARG A 291 -1.71 -17.25 -3.25
C ARG A 291 -0.90 -18.15 -4.20
N GLN A 292 -0.20 -19.17 -3.69
CA GLN A 292 0.73 -19.99 -4.47
C GLN A 292 0.11 -20.59 -5.72
N LYS A 293 -1.12 -21.08 -5.62
CA LYS A 293 -1.82 -21.74 -6.72
C LYS A 293 -2.26 -20.79 -7.85
N TYR A 294 -2.10 -19.47 -7.67
CA TYR A 294 -2.44 -18.47 -8.67
C TYR A 294 -1.22 -17.78 -9.26
N LEU A 295 -0.01 -18.09 -8.78
CA LEU A 295 1.21 -17.52 -9.34
C LEU A 295 1.45 -18.06 -10.75
N LEU A 296 1.71 -17.15 -11.68
CA LEU A 296 2.06 -17.45 -13.08
C LEU A 296 3.56 -17.27 -13.34
N TYR A 297 4.26 -16.54 -12.47
CA TYR A 297 5.69 -16.22 -12.56
C TYR A 297 6.42 -16.47 -11.24
#